data_AF-A0A847LUV9-F1
#
_entry.id   AF-A0A847LUV9-F1
#
_cell.length_a   1.000
_cell.length_b   1.000
_cell.length_c   1.000
_cell.angle_alpha   90.00
_cell.angle_beta   90.00
_cell.angle_gamma   90.00
#
_symmetry.space_group_name_H-M   'P 1'
#
loop_
_entity.id
_entity.type
_entity.pdbx_description
1 polymer ?
#
loop_
_entity_poly.entity_id
_entity_poly.type
_entity_poly.pdbx_seq_one_letter_code
_entity_poly.pdbx_strand_id
1 'polypeptide(L)' 'LGYMGFVSEALANGKPVRGYIIANDFEERLKYAIKNIPDVKFKAYKVNFSFVDINR' A
#
# COMPACT_ATOMS: atom_id res chain seq x y z
N LEU A 1 -4.36 9.74 2.81
CA LEU A 1 -5.71 9.41 3.34
C LEU A 1 -6.84 10.06 2.55
N GLY A 2 -6.70 11.30 2.05
CA GLY A 2 -7.76 11.99 1.30
C GLY A 2 -8.42 11.18 0.17
N TYR A 3 -7.63 10.40 -0.59
CA TYR A 3 -8.19 9.52 -1.63
C TYR A 3 -9.17 8.46 -1.08
N MET A 4 -8.88 7.87 0.07
CA MET A 4 -9.81 6.91 0.71
C MET A 4 -11.09 7.60 1.17
N GLY A 5 -11.00 8.84 1.66
CA GLY A 5 -12.17 9.66 2.02
C GLY A 5 -13.08 9.88 0.81
N PHE A 6 -12.49 10.30 -0.31
CA PHE A 6 -13.22 10.45 -1.58
C PHE A 6 -13.86 9.14 -2.03
N VAL A 7 -13.13 8.02 -2.02
CA VAL A 7 -13.70 6.71 -2.40
C VAL A 7 -14.85 6.33 -1.47
N SER A 8 -14.70 6.56 -0.16
CA SER A 8 -15.73 6.26 0.83
C SER A 8 -17.02 7.05 0.58
N GLU A 9 -16.91 8.34 0.25
CA GLU A 9 -18.05 9.23 0.04
C GLU A 9 -18.69 9.04 -1.34
N ALA A 10 -17.88 8.96 -2.39
CA ALA A 10 -18.36 9.05 -3.77
C ALA A 10 -18.58 7.69 -4.46
N LEU A 11 -17.88 6.64 -4.03
CA LEU A 11 -17.80 5.38 -4.80
C LEU A 11 -18.20 4.13 -4.01
N ALA A 12 -18.02 4.14 -2.69
CA ALA A 12 -18.15 2.93 -1.88
C ALA A 12 -19.60 2.56 -1.57
N ASN A 13 -20.58 3.47 -1.71
CA ASN A 13 -22.00 3.23 -1.43
C ASN A 13 -22.21 2.57 -0.05
N GLY A 14 -21.57 3.14 0.98
CA GLY A 14 -21.64 2.63 2.35
C GLY A 14 -20.82 1.37 2.63
N LYS A 15 -20.08 0.85 1.64
CA LYS A 15 -19.17 -0.30 1.86
C LYS A 15 -17.86 0.15 2.51
N PRO A 16 -17.24 -0.71 3.33
CA PRO A 16 -15.94 -0.41 3.92
C PRO A 16 -14.85 -0.26 2.87
N VAL A 17 -14.01 0.77 3.01
CA VAL A 17 -12.88 1.06 2.11
C VAL A 17 -11.57 0.66 2.80
N ARG A 18 -10.80 -0.21 2.15
CA ARG A 18 -9.46 -0.59 2.61
C ARG A 18 -8.40 0.15 1.79
N GLY A 19 -7.44 0.75 2.48
CA GLY A 19 -6.27 1.41 1.89
C GLY A 19 -5.04 0.53 1.92
N TYR A 20 -4.29 0.51 0.83
CA TYR A 20 -2.94 -0.03 0.78
C TYR A 20 -1.96 1.07 0.40
N ILE A 21 -0.96 1.30 1.25
CA ILE A 21 0.19 2.13 0.92
C ILE A 21 1.29 1.18 0.46
N ILE A 22 1.69 1.31 -0.80
CA ILE A 22 2.66 0.43 -1.45
C ILE A 22 3.94 1.22 -1.71
N ALA A 23 5.07 0.73 -1.19
CA ALA A 23 6.40 1.34 -1.37
C ALA A 23 7.48 0.25 -1.26
N ASN A 24 8.75 0.55 -1.53
CA ASN A 24 9.84 -0.41 -1.29
C ASN A 24 10.27 -0.46 0.18
N ASP A 25 10.04 0.62 0.93
CA ASP A 25 10.33 0.73 2.36
C ASP A 25 9.43 1.78 3.04
N PHE A 26 9.41 1.79 4.38
CA PHE A 26 8.63 2.72 5.21
C PHE A 26 9.42 3.19 6.42
N GLU A 27 9.41 4.50 6.67
CA GLU A 27 9.95 5.05 7.91
C GLU A 27 9.18 4.55 9.14
N GLU A 28 9.89 4.35 10.25
CA GLU A 28 9.29 3.82 11.48
C GLU A 28 8.18 4.72 12.05
N ARG A 29 8.34 6.04 11.96
CA ARG A 29 7.31 7.00 12.36
C ARG A 29 6.02 6.85 11.55
N LEU A 30 6.15 6.55 10.26
CA LEU A 30 5.01 6.30 9.38
C LEU A 30 4.32 4.98 9.77
N LYS A 31 5.09 3.94 10.13
CA LYS A 31 4.54 2.68 10.64
C LYS A 31 3.72 2.90 11.90
N TYR A 32 4.23 3.69 12.85
CA TYR A 32 3.50 4.03 14.07
C TYR A 32 2.25 4.87 13.80
N ALA A 33 2.32 5.86 12.91
CA ALA A 33 1.19 6.72 12.59
C ALA A 33 -0.01 5.95 12.03
N ILE A 34 0.25 4.94 11.19
CA ILE A 34 -0.79 4.13 10.55
C ILE A 34 -1.26 2.96 11.43
N LYS A 35 -0.52 2.56 12.45
CA LYS A 35 -0.88 1.44 13.35
C LYS A 35 -2.27 1.57 13.97
N ASN A 36 -2.74 2.80 14.19
CA ASN A 36 -4.06 3.08 14.79
C ASN A 36 -5.18 3.25 13.75
N ILE A 37 -4.90 3.09 12.45
CA ILE A 37 -5.88 3.20 11.37
C ILE A 37 -6.11 1.79 10.79
N PRO A 38 -7.10 1.04 11.31
CA PRO A 38 -7.23 -0.40 11.05
C PRO A 38 -7.47 -0.74 9.57
N ASP A 39 -8.06 0.19 8.82
CA ASP A 39 -8.40 0.02 7.41
C ASP A 39 -7.26 0.39 6.45
N VAL A 40 -6.08 0.74 6.96
CA VAL A 40 -4.88 1.06 6.17
C VAL A 40 -3.77 0.06 6.45
N LYS A 41 -3.20 -0.51 5.39
CA LYS A 41 -2.08 -1.46 5.48
C LYS A 41 -0.91 -1.02 4.61
N PHE A 42 0.30 -1.32 5.07
CA PHE A 42 1.50 -1.22 4.27
C PHE A 42 1.74 -2.50 3.48
N LYS A 43 2.24 -2.37 2.24
CA LYS A 43 2.79 -3.48 1.48
C LYS A 43 4.12 -3.04 0.87
N ALA A 44 5.20 -3.68 1.31
CA ALA A 44 6.49 -3.50 0.67
C ALA A 44 6.50 -4.27 -0.67
N TYR A 45 6.81 -3.62 -1.79
CA TYR A 45 7.13 -4.34 -3.01
C TYR A 45 8.61 -4.71 -3.03
N LYS A 46 8.94 -5.87 -3.62
CA LYS A 46 10.31 -6.32 -3.83
C LYS A 46 10.50 -6.62 -5.30
N VAL A 47 11.50 -6.00 -5.92
CA VAL A 47 11.90 -6.34 -7.29
C VAL A 47 12.90 -7.49 -7.22
N ASN A 48 12.69 -8.52 -8.03
CA ASN A 48 13.59 -9.66 -8.15
C ASN A 48 14.14 -9.72 -9.57
N PHE A 49 15.46 -9.66 -9.70
CA PHE A 49 16.15 -9.79 -10.98
C PHE A 49 17.05 -11.01 -10.94
N SER A 50 17.00 -11.81 -12.00
CA SER A 50 17.89 -12.94 -12.22
C SER A 50 18.49 -12.85 -13.62
N PHE A 51 19.74 -13.26 -13.76
CA PHE A 51 20.41 -13.37 -15.05
C PHE A 51 20.14 -14.74 -15.68
N VAL A 52 20.14 -14.78 -17.00
CA VAL A 52 20.12 -16.01 -17.80
C VAL A 52 21.28 -15.96 -18.78
N ASP A 53 21.86 -17.12 -19.09
CA ASP A 53 22.96 -17.20 -20.04
C ASP A 53 22.47 -16.92 -21.46
N ILE A 54 23.21 -16.06 -22.16
CA ILE A 54 22.94 -15.69 -23.56
C ILE A 54 24.11 -16.20 -24.41
N ASN A 55 24.41 -17.50 -24.39
CA ASN A 55 25.40 -18.06 -25.32
C ASN A 55 24.82 -19.29 -26.06
N ARG A 56 24.83 -19.16 -27.38
CA ARG A 56 24.71 -20.20 -28.42
C ARG A 56 26.06 -20.34 -29.10
#